data_AF-A0A9X1PK12-F1
#
_entry.id   AF-A0A9X1PK12-F1
#
_cell.length_a   1.000
_cell.length_b   1.000
_cell.length_c   1.000
_cell.angle_alpha   90.00
_cell.angle_beta   90.00
_cell.angle_gamma   90.00
#
_symmetry.space_group_name_H-M   'P 1'
#
loop_
_entity.id
_entity.type
_entity.pdbx_description
1 polymer ?
#
loop_
_entity_poly.entity_id
_entity_poly.type
_entity_poly.pdbx_seq_one_letter_code
_entity_poly.pdbx_strand_id
1 'polypeptide(L)'
;MLKKKALSLSLDATRDFTLTLEPVSGGITLFYAFVNGVKVIQADGTNKRIWSGTISIAQVRIKVRVVGIGNASFNLGIDLPGTAEDQSLTLKLQDGYYETDILL
;
A
#
# COMPACT_ATOMS: atom_id res chain seq x y z
N MET A 1 -40.61 29.84 3.70
CA MET A 1 -39.20 29.43 3.88
C MET A 1 -39.02 28.03 3.32
N LEU A 2 -38.46 27.88 2.11
CA LEU A 2 -38.14 26.56 1.55
C LEU A 2 -36.92 25.99 2.29
N LYS A 3 -37.09 24.79 2.87
CA LYS A 3 -36.03 24.03 3.52
C LYS A 3 -34.95 23.71 2.47
N LYS A 4 -33.72 24.20 2.68
CA LYS A 4 -32.54 23.77 1.92
C LYS A 4 -32.41 22.25 2.10
N LYS A 5 -32.67 21.52 1.03
CA LYS A 5 -32.36 20.09 0.93
C LYS A 5 -30.83 19.99 1.05
N ALA A 6 -30.35 19.42 2.16
CA ALA A 6 -28.94 19.14 2.31
C ALA A 6 -28.53 18.23 1.13
N LEU A 7 -27.63 18.73 0.28
CA LEU A 7 -26.92 17.89 -0.67
C LEU A 7 -26.16 16.87 0.19
N SER A 8 -26.55 15.60 0.15
CA SER A 8 -25.65 14.54 0.59
C SER A 8 -24.48 14.58 -0.38
N LEU A 9 -23.34 15.10 0.08
CA LEU A 9 -22.06 14.87 -0.57
C LEU A 9 -21.96 13.37 -0.82
N SER A 10 -21.76 13.00 -2.08
CA SER A 10 -21.71 11.63 -2.56
C SER A 10 -20.95 10.75 -1.58
N LEU A 11 -21.49 9.57 -1.24
CA LEU A 11 -20.63 8.49 -0.78
C LEU A 11 -19.57 8.32 -1.87
N ASP A 12 -18.32 8.65 -1.56
CA ASP A 12 -17.21 8.29 -2.43
C ASP A 12 -17.30 6.77 -2.60
N ALA A 13 -17.50 6.33 -3.84
CA ALA A 13 -17.56 4.91 -4.11
C ALA A 13 -16.23 4.29 -3.64
N THR A 14 -16.32 3.22 -2.88
CA THR A 14 -15.17 2.51 -2.31
C THR A 14 -15.03 1.14 -2.92
N ARG A 15 -13.82 0.60 -2.87
CA ARG A 15 -13.51 -0.78 -3.25
C ARG A 15 -12.59 -1.43 -2.24
N ASP A 16 -12.62 -2.76 -2.20
CA ASP A 16 -11.66 -3.54 -1.43
C ASP A 16 -10.26 -3.45 -2.06
N PHE A 17 -9.25 -3.52 -1.21
CA PHE A 17 -7.85 -3.46 -1.60
C PHE A 17 -6.98 -4.19 -0.59
N THR A 18 -5.96 -4.86 -1.10
CA THR A 18 -4.95 -5.55 -0.31
C THR A 18 -3.55 -5.09 -0.73
N LEU A 19 -2.74 -4.71 0.25
CA LEU A 19 -1.32 -4.41 0.10
C LEU A 19 -0.48 -5.49 0.76
N THR A 20 0.53 -5.98 0.05
CA THR A 20 1.45 -7.00 0.53
C THR A 20 2.89 -6.50 0.45
N LEU A 21 3.66 -6.71 1.52
CA LEU A 21 5.12 -6.56 1.56
C LEU A 21 5.73 -7.86 2.07
N GLU A 22 6.64 -8.46 1.30
CA GLU A 22 7.21 -9.78 1.63
C GLU A 22 8.71 -9.80 1.40
N PRO A 23 9.54 -10.20 2.39
CA PRO A 23 10.98 -10.32 2.18
C PRO A 23 11.26 -11.46 1.19
N VAL A 24 12.21 -11.25 0.28
CA VAL A 24 12.63 -12.25 -0.71
C VAL A 24 14.04 -12.73 -0.43
N SER A 25 14.99 -11.80 -0.24
CA SER A 25 16.38 -12.16 0.06
C SER A 25 17.10 -11.05 0.82
N GLY A 26 18.17 -11.41 1.54
CA GLY A 26 18.86 -10.49 2.43
C GLY A 26 18.07 -10.17 3.70
N GLY A 27 18.58 -9.23 4.50
CA GLY A 27 17.94 -8.81 5.75
C GLY A 27 17.08 -7.56 5.56
N ILE A 28 15.76 -7.68 5.68
CA ILE A 28 14.87 -6.52 5.81
C ILE A 28 14.63 -6.26 7.30
N THR A 29 14.90 -5.04 7.74
CA THR A 29 14.71 -4.63 9.14
C THR A 29 13.34 -4.04 9.37
N LEU A 30 12.81 -3.24 8.43
CA LEU A 30 11.53 -2.55 8.58
C LEU A 30 10.76 -2.46 7.27
N PHE A 31 9.46 -2.72 7.37
CA PHE A 31 8.47 -2.35 6.36
C PHE A 31 7.57 -1.23 6.88
N TYR A 32 7.41 -0.19 6.07
CA TYR A 32 6.38 0.82 6.23
C TYR A 32 5.52 0.92 4.99
N ALA A 33 4.22 1.05 5.20
CA ALA A 33 3.30 1.45 4.15
C ALA A 33 2.27 2.46 4.63
N PHE A 34 1.88 3.35 3.73
CA PHE A 34 0.85 4.34 3.94
C PHE A 34 -0.13 4.30 2.78
N VAL A 35 -1.41 4.46 3.10
CA VAL A 35 -2.50 4.60 2.13
C VAL A 35 -3.19 5.93 2.42
N ASN A 36 -3.20 6.85 1.46
CA ASN A 36 -3.70 8.21 1.62
C ASN A 36 -3.13 8.93 2.86
N GLY A 37 -1.83 8.73 3.12
CA GLY A 37 -1.12 9.31 4.27
C GLY A 37 -1.36 8.60 5.60
N VAL A 38 -2.31 7.66 5.68
CA VAL A 38 -2.54 6.84 6.87
C VAL A 38 -1.58 5.67 6.87
N LYS A 39 -0.83 5.50 7.96
CA LYS A 39 0.09 4.38 8.14
C LYS A 39 -0.69 3.09 8.34
N VAL A 40 -0.50 2.13 7.45
CA VAL A 40 -1.22 0.85 7.44
C VAL A 40 -0.32 -0.36 7.72
N ILE A 41 0.97 -0.24 7.42
CA ILE A 41 1.99 -1.23 7.80
C ILE A 41 3.11 -0.50 8.53
N GLN A 42 3.46 -1.01 9.71
CA GLN A 42 4.71 -0.74 10.42
C GLN A 42 5.09 -2.02 11.15
N ALA A 43 6.02 -2.77 10.58
CA ALA A 43 6.43 -4.04 11.15
C ALA A 43 7.89 -4.34 10.80
N ASP A 44 8.49 -5.29 11.53
CA ASP A 44 9.72 -5.90 11.07
C ASP A 44 9.50 -6.56 9.69
N GLY A 45 10.59 -6.62 8.91
CA GLY A 45 10.59 -7.20 7.58
C GLY A 45 10.96 -8.69 7.54
N THR A 46 10.82 -9.41 8.66
CA THR A 46 11.22 -10.83 8.73
C THR A 46 10.21 -11.77 8.09
N ASN A 47 8.95 -11.33 7.99
CA ASN A 47 7.84 -12.12 7.48
C ASN A 47 7.00 -11.29 6.51
N LYS A 48 6.16 -11.98 5.72
CA LYS A 48 5.13 -11.36 4.90
C LYS A 48 4.18 -10.51 5.75
N ARG A 49 3.91 -9.29 5.29
CA ARG A 49 2.99 -8.34 5.89
C ARG A 49 1.89 -8.03 4.88
N ILE A 50 0.65 -8.11 5.35
CA ILE A 50 -0.54 -7.88 4.54
C ILE A 50 -1.39 -6.86 5.27
N TRP A 51 -1.87 -5.86 4.54
CA TRP A 51 -2.93 -4.99 5.00
C TRP A 51 -4.09 -5.08 4.01
N SER A 52 -5.30 -5.24 4.53
CA SER A 52 -6.53 -5.20 3.73
C SER A 52 -7.46 -4.12 4.28
N GLY A 53 -8.13 -3.42 3.38
CA GLY A 53 -9.05 -2.36 3.74
C GLY A 53 -9.84 -1.86 2.54
N THR A 54 -10.64 -0.83 2.77
CA THR A 54 -11.40 -0.15 1.72
C THR A 54 -10.71 1.14 1.33
N ILE A 55 -10.64 1.39 0.02
CA ILE A 55 -10.07 2.60 -0.57
C ILE A 55 -11.07 3.26 -1.52
N SER A 56 -10.91 4.56 -1.78
CA SER A 56 -11.72 5.27 -2.77
C SER A 56 -11.45 4.74 -4.18
N ILE A 57 -12.47 4.70 -5.04
CA ILE A 57 -12.29 4.37 -6.47
C ILE A 57 -11.71 5.53 -7.29
N ALA A 58 -11.59 6.73 -6.72
CA ALA A 58 -11.20 7.92 -7.47
C ALA A 58 -9.68 8.02 -7.65
N GLN A 59 -8.94 8.26 -6.57
CA GLN A 59 -7.48 8.29 -6.57
C GLN A 59 -6.96 7.86 -5.19
N VAL A 60 -5.94 7.00 -5.19
CA VAL A 60 -5.33 6.48 -3.97
C VAL A 60 -3.83 6.60 -4.06
N ARG A 61 -3.22 7.23 -3.05
CA ARG A 61 -1.76 7.31 -2.92
C ARG A 61 -1.27 6.23 -1.97
N ILE A 62 -0.41 5.35 -2.48
CA ILE A 62 0.28 4.34 -1.68
C ILE A 62 1.74 4.75 -1.58
N LYS A 63 2.26 4.83 -0.35
CA LYS A 63 3.67 5.06 -0.10
C LYS A 63 4.27 3.86 0.59
N VAL A 64 5.36 3.32 0.06
CA VAL A 64 6.10 2.20 0.66
C VAL A 64 7.52 2.63 0.98
N ARG A 65 7.98 2.29 2.18
CA ARG A 65 9.39 2.45 2.59
C ARG A 65 9.88 1.14 3.15
N VAL A 66 11.07 0.72 2.74
CA VAL A 66 11.70 -0.50 3.20
C VAL A 66 13.12 -0.18 3.63
N VAL A 67 13.49 -0.66 4.80
CA VAL A 67 14.85 -0.54 5.35
C VAL A 67 15.40 -1.94 5.54
N GLY A 68 16.67 -2.13 5.24
CA GLY A 68 17.35 -3.41 5.35
C GLY A 68 18.85 -3.29 5.15
N ILE A 69 19.47 -4.40 4.79
CA ILE A 69 20.93 -4.54 4.67
C ILE A 69 21.31 -4.66 3.20
N GLY A 70 22.20 -3.79 2.73
CA GLY A 70 22.74 -3.83 1.37
C GLY A 70 21.64 -3.85 0.31
N ASN A 71 21.73 -4.81 -0.61
CA ASN A 71 20.81 -4.95 -1.75
C ASN A 71 19.74 -6.03 -1.51
N ALA A 72 19.24 -6.13 -0.28
CA ALA A 72 18.12 -7.02 0.05
C ALA A 72 16.94 -6.79 -0.91
N SER A 73 16.12 -7.81 -1.09
CA SER A 73 14.97 -7.76 -2.00
C SER A 73 13.68 -8.12 -1.30
N PHE A 74 12.58 -7.57 -1.81
CA PHE A 74 11.24 -7.78 -1.27
C PHE A 74 10.22 -7.73 -2.42
N ASN A 75 9.07 -8.35 -2.21
CA ASN A 75 7.92 -8.23 -3.09
C ASN A 75 6.96 -7.17 -2.56
N LEU A 76 6.46 -6.35 -3.48
CA LEU A 76 5.33 -5.45 -3.29
C LEU A 76 4.14 -5.99 -4.09
N GLY A 77 3.08 -6.39 -3.40
CA GLY A 77 1.83 -6.84 -4.01
C GLY A 77 0.71 -5.82 -3.80
N ILE A 78 -0.03 -5.52 -4.87
CA ILE A 78 -1.27 -4.76 -4.86
C ILE A 78 -2.35 -5.65 -5.47
N ASP A 79 -3.39 -5.90 -4.69
CA ASP A 79 -4.57 -6.66 -5.12
C ASP A 79 -5.82 -5.77 -4.96
N LEU A 80 -6.65 -5.85 -5.99
CA LEU A 80 -7.83 -5.06 -6.22
C LEU A 80 -8.95 -6.04 -6.62
N PRO A 81 -9.63 -6.68 -5.64
CA PRO A 81 -10.59 -7.74 -5.91
C PRO A 81 -11.66 -7.35 -6.93
N GLY A 82 -12.00 -8.29 -7.81
CA GLY A 82 -12.94 -8.05 -8.91
C GLY A 82 -12.33 -7.33 -10.12
N THR A 83 -11.03 -7.04 -10.11
CA THR A 83 -10.27 -6.68 -11.31
C THR A 83 -9.27 -7.78 -11.66
N ALA A 84 -8.88 -7.87 -12.93
CA ALA A 84 -7.95 -8.90 -13.40
C ALA A 84 -6.47 -8.59 -13.07
N GLU A 85 -6.21 -7.64 -12.17
CA GLU A 85 -4.89 -7.04 -11.96
C GLU A 85 -4.39 -7.23 -10.53
N ASP A 86 -4.05 -8.47 -10.19
CA ASP A 86 -3.09 -8.71 -9.10
C ASP A 86 -1.72 -8.29 -9.61
N GLN A 87 -1.19 -7.18 -9.09
CA GLN A 87 0.13 -6.68 -9.47
C GLN A 87 1.13 -7.02 -8.39
N SER A 88 2.19 -7.75 -8.75
CA SER A 88 3.30 -8.06 -7.84
C SER A 88 4.62 -7.67 -8.49
N LEU A 89 5.45 -6.94 -7.76
CA LEU A 89 6.74 -6.44 -8.20
C LEU A 89 7.83 -6.86 -7.21
N THR A 90 8.87 -7.52 -7.70
CA THR A 90 10.07 -7.77 -6.91
C THR A 90 11.01 -6.58 -7.02
N LEU A 91 11.36 -6.00 -5.87
CA LEU A 91 12.14 -4.77 -5.76
C LEU A 91 13.41 -5.03 -4.93
N LYS A 92 14.44 -4.25 -5.20
CA LYS A 92 15.73 -4.30 -4.49
C LYS A 92 15.98 -3.00 -3.75
N LEU A 93 16.48 -3.11 -2.53
CA LEU A 93 17.03 -1.98 -1.80
C LEU A 93 18.26 -1.42 -2.53
N GLN A 94 18.44 -0.12 -2.40
CA GLN A 94 19.64 0.62 -2.77
C GLN A 94 20.33 1.04 -1.46
N ASP A 95 21.49 0.45 -1.17
CA ASP A 95 22.26 0.73 0.04
C ASP A 95 21.44 0.63 1.34
N GLY A 96 20.61 -0.42 1.45
CA GLY A 96 19.79 -0.70 2.62
C GLY A 96 18.47 0.07 2.67
N TYR A 97 18.09 0.79 1.62
CA TYR A 97 16.86 1.57 1.59
C TYR A 97 16.10 1.47 0.27
N TYR A 98 14.77 1.51 0.35
CA TYR A 98 13.90 1.70 -0.81
C TYR A 98 12.69 2.54 -0.42
N GLU A 99 12.30 3.47 -1.30
CA GLU A 99 11.08 4.25 -1.18
C GLU A 99 10.40 4.35 -2.55
N THR A 100 9.08 4.21 -2.56
CA THR A 100 8.27 4.50 -3.73
C THR A 100 6.92 5.10 -3.34
N ASP A 101 6.37 5.90 -4.25
CA ASP A 101 5.03 6.46 -4.22
C ASP A 101 4.28 5.94 -5.46
N ILE A 102 3.12 5.32 -5.26
CA ILE A 102 2.25 4.76 -6.30
C ILE A 102 0.93 5.52 -6.26
N LEU A 103 0.47 5.95 -7.42
CA LEU A 103 -0.86 6.53 -7.61
C LEU A 103 -1.71 5.51 -8.37
N LEU A 104 -2.78 5.07 -7.71
CA LEU A 104 -3.85 4.26 -8.30
C LEU A 104 -5.04 5.15 -8.64
#